data_AF-A0A0X1TJB6-F1
#
_entry.id   AF-A0A0X1TJB6-F1
#
_cell.length_a   1.000
_cell.length_b   1.000
_cell.length_c   1.000
_cell.angle_alpha   90.00
_cell.angle_beta   90.00
_cell.angle_gamma   90.00
#
_symmetry.space_group_name_H-M   'P 1'
#
loop_
_entity.id
_entity.type
_entity.pdbx_description
1 polymer ?
#
loop_
_entity_poly.entity_id
_entity_poly.type
_entity_poly.pdbx_seq_one_letter_code
_entity_poly.pdbx_strand_id
1 'polypeptide(L)'
;MAKYSTKIKQNLIRMIKTMSSNPKDFVQNPEKDFTRNRKLSFESMVSFILAMNGNSLYTELMTYFNYDVKTASTSAFIQQRSKIRPDAFKHLFQQFTASYDHYKYFRGYRLLAVDGSTFNIAHNPADEKTYIKSSITSFFSILFSISEILNYPLLAVVCI
;
A
#
# COMPACT_ATOMS: atom_id res chain seq x y z
N MET A 1 -14.61 16.44 -11.04
CA MET A 1 -14.11 15.24 -10.33
C MET A 1 -12.89 15.49 -9.43
N ALA A 2 -12.01 16.46 -9.70
CA ALA A 2 -10.80 16.73 -8.89
C ALA A 2 -11.05 16.97 -7.38
N LYS A 3 -12.17 17.61 -6.99
CA LYS A 3 -12.46 17.97 -5.59
C LYS A 3 -12.59 16.75 -4.65
N TYR A 4 -13.14 15.64 -5.14
CA TYR A 4 -13.34 14.44 -4.33
C TYR A 4 -12.03 13.65 -4.15
N SER A 5 -11.28 13.44 -5.23
CA SER A 5 -9.95 12.80 -5.17
C SER A 5 -8.97 13.57 -4.27
N THR A 6 -8.94 14.90 -4.38
CA THR A 6 -8.14 15.75 -3.50
C THR A 6 -8.55 15.60 -2.03
N LYS A 7 -9.87 15.57 -1.74
CA LYS A 7 -10.37 15.33 -0.36
C LYS A 7 -9.90 13.98 0.17
N ILE A 8 -9.95 12.93 -0.65
CA ILE A 8 -9.47 11.59 -0.28
C ILE A 8 -7.98 11.61 0.05
N LYS A 9 -7.18 12.20 -0.83
CA LYS A 9 -5.72 12.30 -0.65
C LYS A 9 -5.37 13.10 0.61
N GLN A 10 -6.05 14.22 0.86
CA GLN A 10 -5.87 15.01 2.07
C GLN A 10 -6.23 14.23 3.33
N ASN A 11 -7.26 13.37 3.26
CA ASN A 11 -7.63 12.52 4.38
C ASN A 11 -6.56 11.48 4.70
N LEU A 12 -6.03 10.80 3.67
CA LEU A 12 -4.91 9.87 3.83
C LEU A 12 -3.70 10.56 4.46
N ILE A 13 -3.29 11.71 3.93
CA ILE A 13 -2.15 12.48 4.46
C ILE A 13 -2.39 12.87 5.93
N ARG A 14 -3.61 13.29 6.27
CA ARG A 14 -3.97 13.63 7.66
C ARG A 14 -3.80 12.43 8.59
N MET A 15 -4.28 11.25 8.18
CA MET A 15 -4.14 10.03 8.98
C MET A 15 -2.68 9.65 9.20
N ILE A 16 -1.85 9.72 8.15
CA ILE A 16 -0.42 9.45 8.25
C ILE A 16 0.25 10.44 9.23
N LYS A 17 -0.11 11.73 9.19
CA LYS A 17 0.39 12.75 10.13
C LYS A 17 -0.04 12.49 11.56
N THR A 18 -1.28 12.06 11.78
CA THR A 18 -1.77 11.66 13.11
C THR A 18 -0.95 10.50 13.65
N MET A 19 -0.73 9.46 12.84
CA MET A 19 0.12 8.31 13.23
C MET A 19 1.57 8.73 13.50
N SER A 20 2.11 9.65 12.69
CA SER A 20 3.48 10.15 12.88
C SER A 20 3.64 10.98 14.16
N SER A 21 2.56 11.58 14.67
CA SER A 21 2.58 12.39 15.90
C SER A 21 2.61 11.51 17.17
N ASN A 22 2.06 10.30 17.09
CA ASN A 22 2.15 9.30 18.15
C ASN A 22 2.51 7.92 17.58
N PRO A 23 3.79 7.68 17.21
CA PRO A 23 4.19 6.48 16.48
C PRO A 23 4.33 5.24 17.36
N LYS A 24 4.07 5.33 18.68
CA LYS A 24 4.40 4.28 19.67
C LYS A 24 3.84 2.90 19.32
N ASP A 25 2.62 2.85 18.80
CA ASP A 25 1.96 1.59 18.43
C ASP A 25 2.41 1.04 17.07
N PHE A 26 3.16 1.84 16.30
CA PHE A 26 3.45 1.60 14.89
C PHE A 26 4.94 1.32 14.61
N VAL A 27 5.80 1.40 15.63
CA VAL A 27 7.25 1.24 15.49
C VAL A 27 7.79 0.16 16.42
N GLN A 28 8.94 -0.42 16.08
CA GLN A 28 9.57 -1.48 16.87
C GLN A 28 10.08 -0.97 18.22
N ASN A 29 10.74 0.20 18.24
CA ASN A 29 11.28 0.79 19.48
C ASN A 29 10.73 2.22 19.68
N PRO A 30 9.60 2.39 20.40
CA PRO A 30 8.92 3.68 20.56
C PRO A 30 9.79 4.82 21.11
N GLU A 31 10.75 4.50 21.97
CA GLU A 31 11.63 5.48 22.62
C GLU A 31 12.77 5.98 21.71
N LYS A 32 13.07 5.27 20.60
CA LYS A 32 14.26 5.52 19.78
C LYS A 32 13.95 5.71 18.29
N ASP A 33 13.00 4.96 17.77
CA ASP A 33 12.68 4.96 16.35
C ASP A 33 11.86 6.19 15.99
N PHE A 34 12.24 6.86 14.90
CA PHE A 34 11.60 8.08 14.37
C PHE A 34 11.48 9.28 15.32
N THR A 35 12.16 9.28 16.47
CA THR A 35 12.18 10.43 17.41
C THR A 35 13.02 11.61 16.93
N ARG A 36 13.99 11.36 16.04
CA ARG A 36 14.85 12.40 15.45
C ARG A 36 14.36 12.81 14.07
N ASN A 37 14.45 14.10 13.77
CA ASN A 37 14.22 14.62 12.42
C ASN A 37 15.27 14.05 11.44
N ARG A 38 14.82 13.29 10.44
CA ARG A 38 15.64 12.64 9.41
C ARG A 38 14.95 12.80 8.06
N LYS A 39 15.72 12.65 6.97
CA LYS A 39 15.18 12.64 5.59
C LYS A 39 14.10 11.58 5.38
N LEU A 40 14.28 10.41 5.99
CA LEU A 40 13.31 9.31 6.02
C LEU A 40 12.58 9.32 7.36
N SER A 41 11.70 10.30 7.55
CA SER A 41 10.74 10.36 8.66
C SER A 41 9.68 9.27 8.53
N PHE A 42 8.93 9.00 9.60
CA PHE A 42 7.82 8.05 9.57
C PHE A 42 6.81 8.38 8.46
N GLU A 43 6.38 9.65 8.38
CA GLU A 43 5.47 10.14 7.32
C GLU A 43 6.03 9.89 5.91
N SER A 44 7.31 10.23 5.68
CA SER A 44 7.93 10.04 4.36
C SER A 44 8.07 8.56 4.00
N MET A 45 8.39 7.70 4.97
CA MET A 45 8.50 6.26 4.76
C MET A 45 7.15 5.65 4.37
N VAL A 46 6.10 5.94 5.14
CA VAL A 46 4.75 5.44 4.85
C VAL A 46 4.27 5.96 3.49
N SER A 47 4.45 7.26 3.22
CA SER A 47 4.07 7.86 1.93
C SER A 47 4.84 7.28 0.76
N PHE A 48 6.14 7.03 0.92
CA PHE A 48 6.98 6.39 -0.09
C PHE A 48 6.49 4.98 -0.40
N ILE A 49 6.26 4.16 0.62
CA ILE A 49 5.79 2.77 0.47
C ILE A 49 4.46 2.70 -0.27
N LEU A 50 3.54 3.64 0.01
CA LEU A 50 2.25 3.72 -0.69
C LEU A 50 2.37 4.21 -2.15
N ALA A 51 3.47 4.87 -2.51
CA ALA A 51 3.72 5.41 -3.84
C ALA A 51 4.65 4.53 -4.70
N MET A 52 5.10 3.37 -4.18
CA MET A 52 5.93 2.43 -4.93
C MET A 52 5.16 1.86 -6.12
N ASN A 53 5.80 1.81 -7.29
CA ASN A 53 5.19 1.45 -8.56
C ASN A 53 5.80 0.15 -9.16
N GLY A 54 6.57 -0.61 -8.38
CA GLY A 54 7.21 -1.85 -8.82
C GLY A 54 8.53 -1.64 -9.58
N ASN A 55 9.10 -0.44 -9.57
CA ASN A 55 10.42 -0.21 -10.12
C ASN A 55 11.51 -0.66 -9.12
N SER A 56 12.78 -0.57 -9.54
CA SER A 56 13.88 -0.76 -8.59
C SER A 56 13.80 0.29 -7.47
N LEU A 57 14.07 -0.11 -6.23
CA LEU A 57 14.05 0.78 -5.07
C LEU A 57 14.94 2.02 -5.27
N TYR A 58 16.07 1.85 -5.96
CA TYR A 58 16.97 2.96 -6.30
C TYR A 58 16.26 3.99 -7.19
N THR A 59 15.65 3.54 -8.29
CA THR A 59 14.93 4.41 -9.23
C THR A 59 13.78 5.14 -8.56
N GLU A 60 13.04 4.45 -7.70
CA GLU A 60 11.92 5.05 -6.96
C GLU A 60 12.39 6.08 -5.94
N LEU A 61 13.48 5.81 -5.20
CA LEU A 61 14.07 6.79 -4.27
C LEU A 61 14.54 8.04 -5.01
N MET A 62 15.24 7.89 -6.13
CA MET A 62 15.68 9.04 -6.94
C MET A 62 14.49 9.86 -7.42
N THR A 63 13.44 9.21 -7.92
CA THR A 63 12.24 9.90 -8.40
C THR A 63 11.51 10.61 -7.25
N TYR A 64 11.33 9.95 -6.10
CA TYR A 64 10.64 10.51 -4.94
C TYR A 64 11.34 11.76 -4.38
N PHE A 65 12.67 11.76 -4.37
CA PHE A 65 13.49 12.89 -3.92
C PHE A 65 13.87 13.86 -5.04
N ASN A 66 13.21 13.81 -6.20
CA ASN A 66 13.47 14.69 -7.35
C ASN A 66 14.95 14.73 -7.77
N TYR A 67 15.63 13.58 -7.71
CA TYR A 67 17.04 13.42 -8.06
C TYR A 67 17.99 14.35 -7.25
N ASP A 68 17.58 14.75 -6.04
CA ASP A 68 18.43 15.53 -5.14
C ASP A 68 19.71 14.73 -4.82
N VAL A 69 20.86 15.39 -4.85
CA VAL A 69 22.16 14.84 -4.42
C VAL A 69 22.10 14.28 -2.99
N LYS A 70 21.17 14.79 -2.18
CA LYS A 70 20.88 14.38 -0.82
C LYS A 70 19.90 13.21 -0.72
N THR A 71 19.54 12.54 -1.81
CA THR A 71 18.66 11.36 -1.79
C THR A 71 19.18 10.27 -0.85
N ALA A 72 18.27 9.60 -0.13
CA ALA A 72 18.64 8.51 0.77
C ALA A 72 19.11 7.27 -0.01
N SER A 73 20.07 6.52 0.53
CA SER A 73 20.49 5.25 -0.06
C SER A 73 19.42 4.16 0.11
N THR A 74 19.46 3.16 -0.77
CA THR A 74 18.61 1.95 -0.66
C THR A 74 18.78 1.25 0.68
N SER A 75 20.01 1.15 1.18
CA SER A 75 20.31 0.58 2.50
C SER A 75 19.69 1.37 3.65
N ALA A 76 19.76 2.71 3.59
CA ALA A 76 19.14 3.57 4.60
C ALA A 76 17.61 3.41 4.61
N PHE A 77 16.99 3.25 3.42
CA PHE A 77 15.56 2.94 3.32
C PHE A 77 15.21 1.62 3.98
N ILE A 78 15.92 0.53 3.65
CA ILE A 78 15.65 -0.81 4.22
C ILE A 78 15.77 -0.78 5.75
N GLN A 79 16.80 -0.11 6.28
CA GLN A 79 17.02 0.04 7.72
C GLN A 79 15.95 0.89 8.42
N GLN A 80 15.36 1.88 7.74
CA GLN A 80 14.23 2.63 8.31
C GLN A 80 12.93 1.84 8.18
N ARG A 81 12.73 1.10 7.10
CA ARG A 81 11.54 0.27 6.88
C ARG A 81 11.38 -0.80 7.96
N SER A 82 12.48 -1.43 8.39
CA SER A 82 12.46 -2.49 9.40
C SER A 82 11.98 -2.01 10.77
N LYS A 83 12.02 -0.69 11.03
CA LYS A 83 11.52 -0.07 12.27
C LYS A 83 10.01 0.10 12.30
N ILE A 84 9.33 0.02 11.16
CA ILE A 84 7.88 0.17 11.06
C ILE A 84 7.22 -1.20 11.20
N ARG A 85 6.33 -1.34 12.17
CA ARG A 85 5.55 -2.56 12.39
C ARG A 85 4.51 -2.74 11.28
N PRO A 86 4.17 -3.99 10.90
CA PRO A 86 3.07 -4.25 9.98
C PRO A 86 1.74 -3.64 10.43
N ASP A 87 1.52 -3.58 11.75
CA ASP A 87 0.32 -2.97 12.38
C ASP A 87 0.07 -1.52 11.95
N ALA A 88 1.13 -0.78 11.59
CA ALA A 88 1.00 0.58 11.08
C ALA A 88 0.13 0.63 9.82
N PHE A 89 0.41 -0.25 8.84
CA PHE A 89 -0.34 -0.30 7.60
C PHE A 89 -1.73 -0.88 7.80
N LYS A 90 -1.86 -1.90 8.64
CA LYS A 90 -3.17 -2.44 9.03
C LYS A 90 -4.07 -1.36 9.61
N HIS A 91 -3.57 -0.62 10.60
CA HIS A 91 -4.31 0.50 11.21
C HIS A 91 -4.65 1.58 10.19
N LEU A 92 -3.68 2.01 9.38
CA LEU A 92 -3.89 3.03 8.36
C LEU A 92 -5.01 2.63 7.39
N PHE A 93 -4.98 1.40 6.86
CA PHE A 93 -5.97 0.93 5.89
C PHE A 93 -7.34 0.73 6.52
N GLN A 94 -7.42 0.26 7.77
CA GLN A 94 -8.68 0.13 8.50
C GLN A 94 -9.31 1.51 8.74
N GLN A 95 -8.55 2.48 9.28
CA GLN A 95 -9.03 3.85 9.52
C GLN A 95 -9.41 4.56 8.23
N PHE A 96 -8.59 4.42 7.20
CA PHE A 96 -8.87 5.00 5.89
C PHE A 96 -10.18 4.45 5.32
N THR A 97 -10.36 3.12 5.34
CA THR A 97 -11.59 2.48 4.84
C THR A 97 -12.82 2.91 5.65
N ALA A 98 -12.75 2.87 6.98
CA ALA A 98 -13.86 3.26 7.86
C ALA A 98 -14.29 4.72 7.66
N SER A 99 -13.38 5.62 7.25
CA SER A 99 -13.71 7.01 6.99
C SER A 99 -14.65 7.24 5.78
N TYR A 100 -14.95 6.19 5.01
CA TYR A 100 -15.85 6.24 3.86
C TYR A 100 -17.05 5.28 3.95
N ASP A 101 -17.49 4.92 5.17
CA ASP A 101 -18.57 3.94 5.45
C ASP A 101 -19.97 4.21 4.85
N HIS A 102 -20.11 5.15 3.91
CA HIS A 102 -21.32 5.38 3.14
C HIS A 102 -21.34 4.54 1.85
N TYR A 103 -21.17 3.22 1.98
CA TYR A 103 -21.25 2.31 0.83
C TYR A 103 -22.68 1.88 0.57
N LYS A 104 -23.07 1.80 -0.70
CA LYS A 104 -24.33 1.14 -1.07
C LYS A 104 -24.10 -0.37 -1.08
N TYR A 105 -24.89 -1.09 -0.30
CA TYR A 105 -24.92 -2.54 -0.37
C TYR A 105 -25.68 -2.99 -1.61
N PHE A 106 -25.15 -3.99 -2.30
CA PHE A 106 -25.87 -4.72 -3.34
C PHE A 106 -26.30 -6.07 -2.77
N ARG A 107 -27.60 -6.26 -2.55
CA ARG A 107 -28.16 -7.50 -1.98
C ARG A 107 -27.50 -7.91 -0.64
N GLY A 108 -27.18 -6.93 0.21
CA GLY A 108 -26.50 -7.17 1.49
C GLY A 108 -24.97 -7.28 1.41
N TYR A 109 -24.39 -7.28 0.20
CA TYR A 109 -22.94 -7.34 0.01
C TYR A 109 -22.34 -5.97 -0.28
N ARG A 110 -21.14 -5.73 0.26
CA ARG A 110 -20.31 -4.59 -0.12
C ARG A 110 -19.57 -4.94 -1.41
N LEU A 111 -19.92 -4.28 -2.52
CA LEU A 111 -19.20 -4.45 -3.79
C LEU A 111 -17.86 -3.73 -3.71
N LEU A 112 -16.78 -4.47 -3.88
CA LEU A 112 -15.46 -3.93 -4.17
C LEU A 112 -15.13 -4.29 -5.62
N ALA A 113 -14.98 -3.28 -6.47
CA ALA A 113 -14.42 -3.48 -7.80
C ALA A 113 -12.92 -3.75 -7.62
N VAL A 114 -12.50 -4.95 -7.97
CA VAL A 114 -11.09 -5.32 -8.05
C VAL A 114 -10.72 -5.23 -9.52
N ASP A 115 -10.02 -4.16 -9.89
CA ASP A 115 -9.42 -4.08 -11.22
C ASP A 115 -8.41 -5.23 -11.37
N GLY A 116 -8.46 -5.92 -12.51
CA GLY A 116 -7.88 -7.23 -12.73
C GLY A 116 -6.36 -7.23 -12.57
N SER A 117 -5.88 -7.57 -11.37
CA SER A 117 -4.51 -8.05 -11.23
C SER A 117 -4.44 -9.43 -11.87
N THR A 118 -3.73 -9.57 -12.99
CA THR A 118 -3.56 -10.87 -13.64
C THR A 118 -2.70 -11.77 -12.74
N PHE A 119 -3.29 -12.85 -12.23
CA PHE A 119 -2.57 -13.87 -11.47
C PHE A 119 -1.97 -14.87 -12.46
N ASN A 120 -0.64 -14.95 -12.53
CA ASN A 120 0.02 -16.02 -13.27
C ASN A 120 -0.08 -17.31 -12.45
N ILE A 121 -0.97 -18.21 -12.86
CA ILE A 121 -0.96 -19.59 -12.37
C ILE A 121 0.26 -20.34 -12.96
N ALA A 122 0.73 -21.36 -12.24
CA ALA A 122 1.79 -22.22 -12.76
C ALA A 122 1.38 -22.87 -14.08
N HIS A 123 2.34 -23.04 -14.99
CA HIS A 123 2.11 -23.65 -16.30
C HIS A 123 1.54 -25.07 -16.13
N ASN A 124 0.24 -25.22 -16.41
CA ASN A 124 -0.43 -26.52 -16.40
C ASN A 124 -0.95 -26.83 -17.82
N PRO A 125 -0.24 -27.65 -18.60
CA PRO A 125 -0.68 -28.06 -19.94
C PRO A 125 -2.01 -28.85 -19.94
N ALA A 126 -2.41 -29.40 -18.79
CA ALA A 126 -3.64 -30.18 -18.65
C ALA A 126 -4.87 -29.32 -18.29
N ASP A 127 -4.69 -28.02 -18.05
CA ASP A 127 -5.79 -27.09 -17.80
C ASP A 127 -6.05 -26.23 -19.04
N GLU A 128 -6.84 -26.77 -19.97
CA GLU A 128 -7.20 -26.08 -21.22
C GLU A 128 -7.92 -24.74 -20.99
N LYS A 129 -8.58 -24.55 -19.83
CA LYS A 129 -9.36 -23.33 -19.55
C LYS A 129 -8.48 -22.14 -19.20
N THR A 130 -7.24 -22.38 -18.78
CA THR A 130 -6.31 -21.35 -18.30
C THR A 130 -4.97 -21.38 -19.03
N TYR A 131 -4.81 -22.27 -20.02
CA TYR A 131 -3.63 -22.37 -20.87
C TYR A 131 -3.51 -21.14 -21.81
N ILE A 132 -2.65 -20.19 -21.41
CA ILE A 132 -2.25 -19.05 -22.25
C ILE A 132 -0.84 -19.32 -22.80
N LYS A 133 -0.68 -19.39 -24.13
CA LYS A 133 0.64 -19.37 -24.78
C LYS A 133 1.29 -18.02 -24.53
N SER A 134 2.24 -17.98 -23.60
CA SER A 134 3.00 -16.79 -23.20
C SER A 134 3.54 -16.02 -24.43
N SER A 135 2.95 -14.86 -24.73
CA SER A 135 3.68 -13.74 -25.33
C SER A 135 4.19 -12.86 -24.19
N ILE A 136 5.47 -12.52 -24.25
CA ILE A 136 6.25 -11.89 -23.18
C ILE A 136 5.57 -10.60 -22.71
N THR A 137 5.07 -10.56 -21.47
CA THR A 137 4.87 -9.31 -20.74
C THR A 137 4.83 -9.57 -19.24
N SER A 138 5.76 -8.96 -18.51
CA SER A 138 5.94 -9.07 -17.07
C SER A 138 4.89 -8.20 -16.34
N PHE A 139 4.17 -8.74 -15.35
CA PHE A 139 3.17 -8.00 -14.58
C PHE A 139 3.24 -8.29 -13.07
N PHE A 140 3.14 -7.21 -12.28
CA PHE A 140 3.29 -7.14 -10.82
C PHE A 140 2.01 -7.49 -10.06
N SER A 141 2.18 -8.09 -8.88
CA SER A 141 1.10 -8.54 -7.98
C SER A 141 0.98 -7.64 -6.74
N ILE A 142 -0.16 -6.93 -6.59
CA ILE A 142 -0.54 -6.19 -5.36
C ILE A 142 -1.76 -6.85 -4.66
N LEU A 143 -2.33 -7.92 -5.22
CA LEU A 143 -3.66 -8.40 -4.82
C LEU A 143 -3.70 -9.14 -3.46
N PHE A 144 -2.61 -9.77 -3.01
CA PHE A 144 -2.68 -10.63 -1.82
C PHE A 144 -2.76 -9.85 -0.49
N SER A 145 -2.20 -8.64 -0.41
CA SER A 145 -2.16 -7.93 0.88
C SER A 145 -3.49 -7.27 1.28
N ILE A 146 -4.40 -6.98 0.35
CA ILE A 146 -5.62 -6.23 0.68
C ILE A 146 -6.70 -7.13 1.33
N SER A 147 -6.82 -8.39 0.91
CA SER A 147 -7.80 -9.33 1.46
C SER A 147 -7.49 -9.73 2.91
N GLU A 148 -6.22 -9.96 3.23
CA GLU A 148 -5.79 -10.39 4.57
C GLU A 148 -5.88 -9.26 5.62
N ILE A 149 -5.71 -8.00 5.20
CA ILE A 149 -5.76 -6.83 6.09
C ILE A 149 -7.20 -6.48 6.52
N LEU A 150 -8.18 -6.79 5.69
CA LEU A 150 -9.52 -6.25 5.85
C LEU A 150 -10.49 -7.11 6.69
N ASN A 151 -10.15 -8.36 7.01
CA ASN A 151 -10.89 -9.26 7.92
C ASN A 151 -12.44 -9.09 7.90
N TYR A 152 -13.04 -9.01 6.71
CA TYR A 152 -14.49 -8.84 6.55
C TYR A 152 -15.15 -10.19 6.28
N PRO A 153 -16.05 -10.69 7.15
CA PRO A 153 -16.70 -11.98 6.98
C PRO A 153 -17.80 -12.03 5.87
N LEU A 154 -17.97 -10.98 5.07
CA LEU A 154 -19.08 -10.86 4.09
C LEU A 154 -18.66 -10.16 2.77
N LEU A 155 -17.47 -10.47 2.25
CA LEU A 155 -16.97 -9.84 1.02
C LEU A 155 -17.29 -10.69 -0.23
N ALA A 156 -18.09 -10.14 -1.14
CA ALA A 156 -18.20 -10.66 -2.50
C ALA A 156 -17.24 -9.86 -3.40
N VAL A 157 -16.13 -10.48 -3.79
CA VAL A 157 -15.23 -9.93 -4.81
C VAL A 157 -15.86 -10.20 -6.17
N VAL A 158 -16.35 -9.15 -6.82
CA VAL A 158 -16.86 -9.23 -8.19
C VAL A 158 -15.76 -8.71 -9.09
N CYS A 159 -15.09 -9.61 -9.81
CA CYS A 159 -14.34 -9.24 -11.00
C CYS A 159 -15.37 -8.91 -12.09
N ILE A 160 -15.38 -7.68 -12.58
CA ILE A 160 -16.12 -7.26 -13.77
C ILE A 160 -15.16 -7.32 -14.95
#